data_AF-A0A924W110-F1
#
_entry.id   AF-A0A924W110-F1
#
_cell.length_a   1.000
_cell.length_b   1.000
_cell.length_c   1.000
_cell.angle_alpha   90.00
_cell.angle_beta   90.00
_cell.angle_gamma   90.00
#
_symmetry.space_group_name_H-M   'P 1'
#
loop_
_entity.id
_entity.type
_entity.pdbx_description
1 polymer ?
#
loop_
_entity_poly.entity_id
_entity_poly.type
_entity_poly.pdbx_seq_one_letter_code
_entity_poly.pdbx_strand_id
1 'polypeptide(L)'
;ARERRASAEAHAEAARARVVDVTTLSHEQASVAPEELAGLAGSLLNGPLGQAPIGEVERRLERLKAEREAAGPVNLRAQEELAEAQERIETLAREKDDVAQAVTKLRRAITTLNNEGRSRLLKAFEQVDAHFAQLFATLFDGGQAALKLTESEDPLEAGLEIFAQPPGKRLTNLSLLSGGEQALTATALIFAVFLANPAPLCVLDEVDAPLDDANVDRFCRMLEEMKRLTSTRFVVITHNPVTMSRMDRLYGVTMPEQGLSQLVSVDLGRAQALAAE
;
A
#
# COMPACT_ATOMS: atom_id res chain seq x y z
N ALA A 1 62.89 79.04 -45.35
CA ALA A 1 62.69 79.52 -43.97
C ALA A 1 61.27 79.24 -43.45
N ARG A 2 60.21 79.60 -44.19
CA ARG A 2 58.80 79.33 -43.79
C ARG A 2 58.45 77.84 -43.67
N GLU A 3 58.87 76.99 -44.61
CA GLU A 3 58.59 75.54 -44.56
C GLU A 3 59.22 74.83 -43.36
N ARG A 4 60.47 75.15 -43.01
CA ARG A 4 61.12 74.59 -41.82
C ARG A 4 60.42 75.01 -40.52
N ARG A 5 59.90 76.24 -40.47
CA ARG A 5 59.14 76.75 -39.33
C ARG A 5 57.78 76.05 -39.22
N ALA A 6 57.04 75.93 -40.32
CA ALA A 6 55.76 75.21 -40.34
C ALA A 6 55.94 73.72 -39.96
N SER A 7 57.01 73.08 -40.43
CA SER A 7 57.34 71.71 -40.03
C SER A 7 57.65 71.61 -38.54
N ALA A 8 58.47 72.52 -37.99
CA ALA A 8 58.77 72.54 -36.56
C ALA A 8 57.54 72.82 -35.69
N GLU A 9 56.65 73.72 -36.12
CA GLU A 9 55.38 74.02 -35.46
C GLU A 9 54.45 72.78 -35.45
N ALA A 10 54.31 72.07 -36.58
CA ALA A 10 53.54 70.84 -36.66
C ALA A 10 54.11 69.71 -35.77
N HIS A 11 55.44 69.58 -35.69
CA HIS A 11 56.06 68.61 -34.78
C HIS A 11 55.82 68.96 -33.32
N ALA A 12 55.89 70.25 -32.96
CA ALA A 12 55.61 70.71 -31.60
C ALA A 12 54.15 70.48 -31.22
N GLU A 13 53.21 70.73 -32.13
CA GLU A 13 51.78 70.46 -31.93
C GLU A 13 51.49 68.97 -31.79
N ALA A 14 52.05 68.13 -32.67
CA ALA A 14 51.93 66.67 -32.57
C ALA A 14 52.59 66.09 -31.32
N ALA A 15 53.66 66.72 -30.80
CA ALA A 15 54.25 66.33 -29.52
C ALA A 15 53.35 66.70 -28.34
N ARG A 16 52.76 67.90 -28.36
CA ARG A 16 51.79 68.34 -27.32
C ARG A 16 50.54 67.45 -27.29
N ALA A 17 49.99 67.12 -28.45
CA ALA A 17 48.85 66.21 -28.56
C ALA A 17 49.20 64.83 -27.96
N ARG A 18 50.36 64.27 -28.32
CA ARG A 18 50.83 62.99 -27.75
C ARG A 18 51.00 63.02 -26.23
N VAL A 19 51.48 64.12 -25.65
CA VAL A 19 51.58 64.25 -24.19
C VAL A 19 50.19 64.21 -23.56
N VAL A 20 49.22 64.92 -24.14
CA VAL A 20 47.83 64.92 -23.67
C VAL A 20 47.22 63.52 -23.76
N ASP A 21 47.43 62.82 -24.88
CA ASP A 21 46.92 61.46 -25.10
C ASP A 21 47.49 60.48 -24.07
N VAL A 22 48.81 60.50 -23.86
CA VAL A 22 49.49 59.64 -22.88
C VAL A 22 49.03 59.95 -21.46
N THR A 23 48.83 61.23 -21.13
CA THR A 23 48.34 61.65 -19.82
C THR A 23 46.93 61.13 -19.58
N THR A 24 46.06 61.22 -20.60
CA THR A 24 44.68 60.74 -20.53
C THR A 24 44.65 59.22 -20.37
N LEU A 25 45.41 58.49 -21.18
CA LEU A 25 45.52 57.04 -21.11
C LEU A 25 46.02 56.56 -19.73
N SER A 26 47.00 57.26 -19.16
CA SER A 26 47.52 56.96 -17.81
C SER A 26 46.43 57.09 -16.74
N HIS A 27 45.62 58.14 -16.79
CA HIS A 27 44.52 58.32 -15.86
C HIS A 27 43.40 57.28 -16.06
N GLU A 28 43.04 56.97 -17.30
CA GLU A 28 41.98 56.01 -17.60
C GLU A 28 42.36 54.58 -17.21
N GLN A 29 43.58 54.14 -17.51
CA GLN A 29 43.99 52.75 -17.34
C GLN A 29 44.62 52.47 -15.96
N ALA A 30 45.30 53.45 -15.37
CA ALA A 30 46.06 53.27 -14.14
C ALA A 30 45.67 54.26 -13.02
N SER A 31 44.75 55.20 -13.27
CA SER A 31 44.29 56.20 -12.29
C SER A 31 45.41 57.06 -11.68
N VAL A 32 46.53 57.22 -12.39
CA VAL A 32 47.72 57.98 -11.93
C VAL A 32 48.28 58.86 -13.05
N ALA A 33 49.11 59.85 -12.69
CA ALA A 33 49.82 60.67 -13.67
C ALA A 33 50.98 59.88 -14.34
N PRO A 34 51.41 60.24 -15.57
CA PRO A 34 52.47 59.52 -16.29
C PRO A 34 53.79 59.38 -15.51
N GLU A 35 54.11 60.38 -14.70
CA GLU A 35 55.32 60.44 -13.88
C GLU A 35 55.29 59.38 -12.75
N GLU A 36 54.11 58.98 -12.32
CA GLU A 36 53.89 58.04 -11.21
C GLU A 36 53.81 56.57 -11.69
N LEU A 37 53.68 56.34 -13.00
CA LEU A 37 53.58 54.99 -13.59
C LEU A 37 54.78 54.10 -13.23
N ALA A 38 55.99 54.68 -13.17
CA ALA A 38 57.18 53.94 -12.80
C ALA A 38 57.15 53.48 -11.33
N GLY A 39 56.61 54.32 -10.45
CA GLY A 39 56.40 53.99 -9.05
C GLY A 39 55.35 52.89 -8.87
N LEU A 40 54.26 52.95 -9.62
CA LEU A 40 53.19 51.95 -9.62
C LEU A 40 53.67 50.58 -10.15
N ALA A 41 54.47 50.58 -11.22
CA ALA A 41 55.06 49.35 -11.76
C ALA A 41 56.08 48.72 -10.80
N GLY A 42 56.78 49.53 -10.00
CA GLY A 42 57.64 49.07 -8.91
C GLY A 42 58.65 48.01 -9.35
N SER A 43 58.62 46.85 -8.68
CA SER A 43 59.54 45.73 -8.97
C SER A 43 59.32 45.07 -10.35
N LEU A 44 58.20 45.33 -11.03
CA LEU A 44 57.90 44.75 -12.34
C LEU A 44 58.81 45.32 -13.43
N LEU A 45 59.30 46.56 -13.27
CA LEU A 45 60.28 47.18 -14.17
C LEU A 45 61.65 46.50 -14.11
N ASN A 46 62.02 45.95 -12.96
CA ASN A 46 63.30 45.27 -12.77
C ASN A 46 63.22 43.76 -13.07
N GLY A 47 62.00 43.24 -13.25
CA GLY A 47 61.75 41.84 -13.54
C GLY A 47 61.71 41.51 -15.04
N PRO A 48 61.29 40.29 -15.39
CA PRO A 48 61.24 39.82 -16.79
C PRO A 48 60.32 40.66 -17.70
N LEU A 49 59.34 41.37 -17.13
CA LEU A 49 58.41 42.23 -17.87
C LEU A 49 59.04 43.56 -18.29
N GLY A 50 59.83 44.20 -17.42
CA GLY A 50 60.52 45.44 -17.75
C GLY A 50 61.78 45.25 -18.61
N GLN A 51 62.34 44.04 -18.63
CA GLN A 51 63.45 43.66 -19.51
C GLN A 51 62.99 43.13 -20.88
N ALA A 52 61.70 42.83 -21.04
CA ALA A 52 61.14 42.34 -22.30
C ALA A 52 60.92 43.49 -23.31
N PRO A 53 61.01 43.22 -24.62
CA PRO A 53 60.61 44.19 -25.64
C PRO A 53 59.14 44.61 -25.46
N ILE A 54 58.85 45.91 -25.60
CA ILE A 54 57.49 46.47 -25.43
C ILE A 54 56.45 45.70 -26.24
N GLY A 55 56.76 45.32 -27.48
CA GLY A 55 55.83 44.55 -28.33
C GLY A 55 55.49 43.15 -27.82
N GLU A 56 56.35 42.51 -27.03
CA GLU A 56 56.02 41.23 -26.37
C GLU A 56 55.10 41.43 -25.17
N VAL A 57 55.32 42.51 -24.41
CA VAL A 57 54.47 42.89 -23.27
C VAL A 57 53.06 43.24 -23.76
N GLU A 58 52.95 43.99 -24.86
CA GLU A 58 51.67 44.33 -25.51
C GLU A 58 50.92 43.07 -25.98
N ARG A 59 51.59 42.15 -26.70
CA ARG A 59 50.96 40.89 -27.11
C ARG A 59 50.49 40.05 -25.92
N ARG A 60 51.28 40.02 -24.84
CA ARG A 60 50.91 39.32 -23.61
C ARG A 60 49.70 39.97 -22.94
N LEU A 61 49.64 41.30 -22.89
CA LEU A 61 48.51 42.05 -22.36
C LEU A 61 47.24 41.77 -23.15
N GLU A 62 47.29 41.85 -24.48
CA GLU A 62 46.14 41.57 -25.36
C GLU A 62 45.67 40.12 -25.22
N ARG A 63 46.58 39.15 -25.13
CA ARG A 63 46.23 37.76 -24.83
C ARG A 63 45.51 37.62 -23.49
N LEU A 64 46.02 38.24 -22.42
CA LEU A 64 45.41 38.17 -21.10
C LEU A 64 44.04 38.88 -21.04
N LYS A 65 43.87 39.99 -21.77
CA LYS A 65 42.57 40.65 -21.92
C LYS A 65 41.57 39.75 -22.64
N ALA A 66 41.98 39.10 -23.73
CA ALA A 66 41.15 38.16 -24.47
C ALA A 66 40.79 36.93 -23.62
N GLU A 67 41.74 36.38 -22.85
CA GLU A 67 41.49 35.28 -21.89
C GLU A 67 40.48 35.69 -20.82
N ARG A 68 40.60 36.91 -20.28
CA ARG A 68 39.65 37.48 -19.32
C ARG A 68 38.25 37.65 -19.91
N GLU A 69 38.14 38.16 -21.14
CA GLU A 69 36.84 38.32 -21.81
C GLU A 69 36.20 36.97 -22.17
N ALA A 70 37.01 35.99 -22.58
CA ALA A 70 36.56 34.64 -22.85
C ALA A 70 36.04 33.90 -21.59
N ALA A 71 36.53 34.25 -20.41
CA ALA A 71 36.06 33.69 -19.14
C ALA A 71 34.61 34.10 -18.80
N GLY A 72 34.07 35.12 -19.47
CA GLY A 72 32.70 35.58 -19.28
C GLY A 72 32.46 36.35 -17.98
N PRO A 73 31.21 36.79 -17.74
CA PRO A 73 30.86 37.54 -16.54
C PRO A 73 30.94 36.66 -15.29
N VAL A 74 31.49 37.19 -14.20
CA VAL A 74 31.54 36.51 -12.90
C VAL A 74 30.15 36.52 -12.28
N ASN A 75 29.63 35.34 -11.93
CA ASN A 75 28.39 35.26 -11.14
C ASN A 75 28.70 35.58 -9.67
N LEU A 76 28.43 36.83 -9.27
CA LEU A 76 28.63 37.31 -7.90
C LEU A 76 27.75 36.59 -6.87
N ARG A 77 26.66 35.95 -7.30
CA ARG A 77 25.71 35.22 -6.43
C ARG A 77 26.01 33.73 -6.33
N ALA A 78 27.03 33.23 -7.03
CA ALA A 78 27.32 31.79 -7.09
C ALA A 78 27.55 31.17 -5.70
N GLN A 79 28.15 31.92 -4.76
CA GLN A 79 28.35 31.43 -3.39
C GLN A 79 27.03 31.30 -2.61
N GLU A 80 26.12 32.25 -2.76
CA GLU A 80 24.80 32.21 -2.12
C GLU A 80 23.95 31.07 -2.71
N GLU A 81 23.90 30.96 -4.04
CA GLU A 81 23.15 29.92 -4.75
C GLU A 81 23.68 28.51 -4.42
N LEU A 82 25.00 28.36 -4.28
CA LEU A 82 25.60 27.09 -3.87
C LEU A 82 25.17 26.71 -2.44
N ALA A 83 25.19 27.67 -1.51
CA ALA A 83 24.78 27.44 -0.13
C ALA A 83 23.30 27.05 -0.03
N GLU A 84 22.41 27.77 -0.72
CA GLU A 84 20.97 27.45 -0.78
C GLU A 84 20.71 26.06 -1.39
N ALA A 85 21.42 25.73 -2.48
CA ALA A 85 21.29 24.43 -3.11
C ALA A 85 21.78 23.29 -2.20
N GLN A 86 22.88 23.50 -1.46
CA GLN A 86 23.41 22.54 -0.50
C GLN A 86 22.41 22.30 0.65
N GLU A 87 21.85 23.34 1.24
CA GLU A 87 20.84 23.22 2.30
C GLU A 87 19.60 22.46 1.82
N ARG A 88 19.16 22.74 0.59
CA ARG A 88 18.04 22.03 -0.03
C ARG A 88 18.35 20.56 -0.28
N ILE A 89 19.56 20.24 -0.73
CA ILE A 89 20.01 18.86 -0.94
C ILE A 89 20.05 18.11 0.40
N GLU A 90 20.59 18.72 1.46
CA GLU A 90 20.63 18.10 2.79
C GLU A 90 19.23 17.81 3.32
N THR A 91 18.30 18.75 3.14
CA THR A 91 16.90 18.58 3.57
C THR A 91 16.24 17.43 2.82
N LEU A 92 16.33 17.43 1.48
CA LEU A 92 15.76 16.36 0.64
C LEU A 92 16.39 14.99 0.92
N ALA A 93 17.69 14.95 1.23
CA ALA A 93 18.36 13.71 1.61
C ALA A 93 17.81 13.15 2.93
N ARG A 94 17.61 14.01 3.95
CA ARG A 94 17.00 13.61 5.23
C ARG A 94 15.57 13.11 5.05
N GLU A 95 14.74 13.83 4.28
CA GLU A 95 13.36 13.43 3.99
C GLU A 95 13.29 12.09 3.24
N LYS A 96 14.17 11.90 2.23
CA LYS A 96 14.26 10.63 1.50
C LYS A 96 14.61 9.48 2.44
N ASP A 97 15.58 9.66 3.32
CA ASP A 97 16.01 8.62 4.24
C ASP A 97 14.92 8.27 5.26
N ASP A 98 14.18 9.26 5.76
CA ASP A 98 13.02 9.04 6.63
C ASP A 98 11.92 8.24 5.92
N VAL A 99 11.57 8.60 4.68
CA VAL A 99 10.60 7.85 3.87
C VAL A 99 11.09 6.42 3.62
N ALA A 100 12.37 6.22 3.31
CA ALA A 100 12.93 4.89 3.11
C ALA A 100 12.86 4.01 4.38
N GLN A 101 13.11 4.61 5.55
CA GLN A 101 12.95 3.94 6.84
C GLN A 101 11.48 3.61 7.13
N ALA A 102 10.56 4.53 6.87
CA ALA A 102 9.14 4.32 7.02
C ALA A 102 8.64 3.17 6.14
N VAL A 103 9.04 3.12 4.86
CA VAL A 103 8.72 2.02 3.94
C VAL A 103 9.24 0.69 4.48
N THR A 104 10.46 0.65 4.99
CA THR A 104 11.04 -0.57 5.56
C THR A 104 10.26 -1.03 6.80
N LYS A 105 9.87 -0.10 7.67
CA LYS A 105 9.06 -0.38 8.86
C LYS A 105 7.68 -0.92 8.49
N LEU A 106 7.02 -0.32 7.51
CA LEU A 106 5.71 -0.77 7.00
C LEU A 106 5.79 -2.16 6.39
N ARG A 107 6.81 -2.44 5.56
CA ARG A 107 7.02 -3.77 4.99
C ARG A 107 7.20 -4.84 6.08
N ARG A 108 7.97 -4.56 7.13
CA ARG A 108 8.11 -5.48 8.27
C ARG A 108 6.77 -5.71 8.97
N ALA A 109 5.98 -4.66 9.19
CA ALA A 109 4.66 -4.78 9.81
C ALA A 109 3.71 -5.64 8.96
N ILE A 110 3.71 -5.46 7.63
CA ILE A 110 2.93 -6.28 6.70
C ILE A 110 3.35 -7.75 6.80
N THR A 111 4.65 -8.05 6.81
CA THR A 111 5.13 -9.44 6.94
C THR A 111 4.69 -10.07 8.25
N THR A 112 4.77 -9.34 9.37
CA THR A 112 4.31 -9.84 10.67
C THR A 112 2.80 -10.12 10.65
N LEU A 113 1.99 -9.20 10.12
CA LEU A 113 0.54 -9.37 10.00
C LEU A 113 0.17 -10.53 9.09
N ASN A 114 0.86 -10.71 7.96
CA ASN A 114 0.62 -11.83 7.05
C ASN A 114 0.94 -13.17 7.71
N ASN A 115 2.05 -13.26 8.45
CA ASN A 115 2.40 -14.48 9.18
C ASN A 115 1.38 -14.83 10.26
N GLU A 116 0.92 -13.82 11.00
CA GLU A 116 -0.13 -14.00 11.99
C GLU A 116 -1.46 -14.39 11.34
N GLY A 117 -1.83 -13.73 10.25
CA GLY A 117 -3.02 -14.01 9.45
C GLY A 117 -3.02 -15.45 8.93
N ARG A 118 -1.91 -15.91 8.35
CA ARG A 118 -1.73 -17.31 7.91
C ARG A 118 -1.92 -18.30 9.05
N SER A 119 -1.32 -18.05 10.21
CA SER A 119 -1.45 -18.94 11.37
C SER A 119 -2.89 -19.00 11.88
N ARG A 120 -3.58 -17.85 11.96
CA ARG A 120 -4.98 -17.79 12.39
C ARG A 120 -5.92 -18.46 11.39
N LEU A 121 -5.70 -18.24 10.09
CA LEU A 121 -6.49 -18.85 9.03
C LEU A 121 -6.35 -20.37 9.04
N LEU A 122 -5.13 -20.90 9.12
CA LEU A 122 -4.89 -22.35 9.18
C LEU A 122 -5.56 -22.99 10.41
N LYS A 123 -5.45 -22.35 11.59
CA LYS A 123 -6.13 -22.83 12.80
C LYS A 123 -7.65 -22.85 12.65
N ALA A 124 -8.23 -21.78 12.10
CA ALA A 124 -9.66 -21.72 11.86
C ALA A 124 -10.10 -22.76 10.82
N PHE A 125 -9.30 -22.95 9.76
CA PHE A 125 -9.54 -23.95 8.73
C PHE A 125 -9.54 -25.36 9.30
N GLU A 126 -8.53 -25.74 10.09
CA GLU A 126 -8.45 -27.05 10.76
C GLU A 126 -9.63 -27.29 11.70
N GLN A 127 -10.07 -26.26 12.43
CA GLN A 127 -11.25 -26.35 13.29
C GLN A 127 -12.53 -26.58 12.49
N VAL A 128 -12.74 -25.80 11.42
CA VAL A 128 -13.91 -25.94 10.54
C VAL A 128 -13.91 -27.29 9.84
N ASP A 129 -12.77 -27.77 9.35
CA ASP A 129 -12.64 -29.08 8.69
C ASP A 129 -13.00 -30.23 9.65
N ALA A 130 -12.51 -30.17 10.89
CA ALA A 130 -12.84 -31.17 11.90
C ALA A 130 -14.34 -31.18 12.25
N HIS A 131 -14.96 -30.01 12.42
CA HIS A 131 -16.40 -29.91 12.67
C HIS A 131 -17.22 -30.36 11.45
N PHE A 132 -16.79 -30.02 10.25
CA PHE A 132 -17.44 -30.43 9.01
C PHE A 132 -17.43 -31.94 8.85
N ALA A 133 -16.29 -32.60 9.07
CA ALA A 133 -16.19 -34.05 9.02
C ALA A 133 -17.12 -34.74 10.04
N GLN A 134 -17.19 -34.22 11.27
CA GLN A 134 -18.05 -34.76 12.33
C GLN A 134 -19.54 -34.59 12.02
N LEU A 135 -19.97 -33.40 11.62
CA LEU A 135 -21.36 -33.11 11.28
C LEU A 135 -21.80 -33.90 10.04
N PHE A 136 -20.93 -34.00 9.03
CA PHE A 136 -21.21 -34.79 7.83
C PHE A 136 -21.43 -36.27 8.18
N ALA A 137 -20.55 -36.86 8.98
CA ALA A 137 -20.68 -38.25 9.41
C ALA A 137 -21.98 -38.49 10.20
N THR A 138 -22.41 -37.50 11.00
CA THR A 138 -23.66 -37.55 11.76
C THR A 138 -24.89 -37.45 10.85
N LEU A 139 -24.86 -36.56 9.86
CA LEU A 139 -25.97 -36.35 8.91
C LEU A 139 -26.21 -37.57 8.01
N PHE A 140 -25.15 -38.25 7.56
CA PHE A 140 -25.26 -39.35 6.61
C PHE A 140 -25.17 -40.74 7.28
N ASP A 141 -25.20 -40.82 8.62
CA ASP A 141 -25.00 -42.05 9.40
C ASP A 141 -23.71 -42.80 8.98
N GLY A 142 -22.65 -42.03 8.68
CA GLY A 142 -21.39 -42.49 8.09
C GLY A 142 -20.89 -41.60 6.96
N GLY A 143 -19.86 -42.05 6.25
CA GLY A 143 -19.22 -41.26 5.19
C GLY A 143 -18.06 -40.39 5.70
N GLN A 144 -17.40 -39.71 4.77
CA GLN A 144 -16.25 -38.84 5.05
C GLN A 144 -16.37 -37.55 4.26
N ALA A 145 -16.03 -36.42 4.86
CA ALA A 145 -15.92 -35.16 4.16
C ALA A 145 -14.66 -34.43 4.63
N ALA A 146 -14.06 -33.67 3.72
CA ALA A 146 -12.86 -32.92 3.98
C ALA A 146 -12.82 -31.65 3.12
N LEU A 147 -12.32 -30.58 3.72
CA LEU A 147 -11.96 -29.35 3.05
C LEU A 147 -10.51 -29.44 2.59
N LYS A 148 -10.21 -28.97 1.38
CA LYS A 148 -8.83 -28.83 0.90
C LYS A 148 -8.59 -27.46 0.31
N LEU A 149 -7.45 -26.88 0.67
CA LEU A 149 -6.93 -25.69 0.02
C LEU A 149 -6.27 -26.12 -1.31
N THR A 150 -6.64 -25.45 -2.39
CA THR A 150 -6.15 -25.71 -3.76
C THR A 150 -5.56 -24.43 -4.37
N GLU A 151 -4.98 -24.53 -5.57
CA GLU A 151 -4.54 -23.39 -6.39
C GLU A 151 -3.27 -22.62 -5.94
N SER A 152 -2.91 -22.63 -4.65
CA SER A 152 -1.69 -21.96 -4.17
C SER A 152 -1.10 -22.63 -2.92
N GLU A 153 0.20 -22.49 -2.71
CA GLU A 153 0.88 -22.86 -1.45
C GLU A 153 0.63 -21.82 -0.34
N ASP A 154 0.25 -20.59 -0.68
CA ASP A 154 -0.12 -19.57 0.31
C ASP A 154 -1.59 -19.74 0.70
N PRO A 155 -1.90 -20.04 1.98
CA PRO A 155 -3.29 -20.17 2.44
C PRO A 155 -4.14 -18.90 2.22
N LEU A 156 -3.51 -17.73 2.10
CA LEU A 156 -4.21 -16.46 1.86
C LEU A 156 -4.69 -16.29 0.41
N GLU A 157 -4.07 -17.01 -0.54
CA GLU A 157 -4.38 -16.93 -1.97
C GLU A 157 -4.99 -18.23 -2.51
N ALA A 158 -5.06 -19.27 -1.68
CA ALA A 158 -5.57 -20.57 -2.05
C ALA A 158 -7.10 -20.56 -2.23
N GLY A 159 -7.56 -21.32 -3.23
CA GLY A 159 -8.96 -21.69 -3.39
C GLY A 159 -9.38 -22.73 -2.35
N LEU A 160 -10.70 -22.91 -2.19
CA LEU A 160 -11.29 -23.91 -1.29
C LEU A 160 -12.09 -24.93 -2.10
N GLU A 161 -11.71 -26.19 -2.03
CA GLU A 161 -12.50 -27.30 -2.57
C GLU A 161 -13.11 -28.15 -1.46
N ILE A 162 -14.37 -28.56 -1.68
CA ILE A 162 -15.15 -29.39 -0.77
C ILE A 162 -15.20 -30.81 -1.34
N PHE A 163 -14.63 -31.75 -0.60
CA PHE A 163 -14.70 -33.18 -0.90
C PHE A 163 -15.68 -33.86 0.05
N ALA A 164 -16.60 -34.64 -0.51
CA ALA A 164 -17.56 -35.39 0.26
C ALA A 164 -17.69 -36.82 -0.30
N GLN A 165 -17.85 -37.76 0.63
CA GLN A 165 -18.04 -39.18 0.37
C GLN A 165 -19.21 -39.69 1.20
N PRO A 166 -20.44 -39.65 0.65
CA PRO A 166 -21.59 -40.31 1.26
C PRO A 166 -21.36 -41.82 1.40
N PRO A 167 -22.04 -42.51 2.33
CA PRO A 167 -21.91 -43.95 2.52
C PRO A 167 -22.21 -44.70 1.22
N GLY A 168 -21.28 -45.58 0.81
CA GLY A 168 -21.39 -46.39 -0.41
C GLY A 168 -20.99 -45.69 -1.72
N LYS A 169 -20.58 -44.41 -1.69
CA LYS A 169 -20.05 -43.68 -2.86
C LYS A 169 -18.54 -43.44 -2.75
N ARG A 170 -17.92 -43.06 -3.86
CA ARG A 170 -16.50 -42.63 -3.90
C ARG A 170 -16.40 -41.16 -3.52
N LEU A 171 -15.22 -40.74 -3.07
CA LEU A 171 -14.91 -39.33 -2.81
C LEU A 171 -15.07 -38.52 -4.10
N THR A 172 -15.94 -37.52 -4.08
CA THR A 172 -16.23 -36.66 -5.24
C THR A 172 -16.35 -35.20 -4.83
N ASN A 173 -16.17 -34.29 -5.78
CA ASN A 173 -16.41 -32.87 -5.59
C ASN A 173 -17.90 -32.60 -5.40
N LEU A 174 -18.23 -31.55 -4.65
CA LEU A 174 -19.62 -31.15 -4.35
C LEU A 174 -20.50 -31.06 -5.60
N SER A 175 -19.97 -30.56 -6.72
CA SER A 175 -20.69 -30.39 -8.00
C SER A 175 -21.23 -31.69 -8.61
N LEU A 176 -20.73 -32.85 -8.18
CA LEU A 176 -21.10 -34.16 -8.72
C LEU A 176 -22.11 -34.93 -7.85
N LEU A 177 -22.57 -34.35 -6.74
CA LEU A 177 -23.55 -34.96 -5.84
C LEU A 177 -25.00 -34.71 -6.32
N SER A 178 -25.96 -35.48 -5.79
CA SER A 178 -27.39 -35.24 -6.05
C SER A 178 -27.83 -33.91 -5.40
N GLY A 179 -28.92 -33.29 -5.89
CA GLY A 179 -29.39 -32.00 -5.36
C GLY A 179 -29.68 -32.00 -3.85
N GLY A 180 -30.28 -33.08 -3.32
CA GLY A 180 -30.50 -33.24 -1.88
C GLY A 180 -29.22 -33.46 -1.09
N GLU A 181 -28.27 -34.24 -1.63
CA GLU A 181 -26.96 -34.45 -1.02
C GLU A 181 -26.13 -33.16 -1.01
N GLN A 182 -26.19 -32.37 -2.07
CA GLN A 182 -25.56 -31.04 -2.14
C GLN A 182 -26.13 -30.11 -1.07
N ALA A 183 -27.45 -30.02 -0.95
CA ALA A 183 -28.11 -29.15 0.01
C ALA A 183 -27.70 -29.52 1.46
N LEU A 184 -27.72 -30.81 1.80
CA LEU A 184 -27.29 -31.28 3.12
C LEU A 184 -25.80 -31.08 3.38
N THR A 185 -24.95 -31.32 2.38
CA THR A 185 -23.50 -31.11 2.52
C THR A 185 -23.17 -29.63 2.71
N ALA A 186 -23.82 -28.74 1.96
CA ALA A 186 -23.67 -27.30 2.13
C ALA A 186 -24.16 -26.84 3.51
N THR A 187 -25.29 -27.37 3.96
CA THR A 187 -25.85 -27.11 5.29
C THR A 187 -24.87 -27.54 6.39
N ALA A 188 -24.27 -28.73 6.26
CA ALA A 188 -23.25 -29.23 7.19
C ALA A 188 -22.04 -28.30 7.27
N LEU A 189 -21.59 -27.74 6.14
CA LEU A 189 -20.48 -26.79 6.11
C LEU A 189 -20.83 -25.47 6.80
N ILE A 190 -22.02 -24.91 6.54
CA ILE A 190 -22.48 -23.68 7.20
C ILE A 190 -22.50 -23.87 8.71
N PHE A 191 -23.01 -25.00 9.19
CA PHE A 191 -23.04 -25.30 10.61
C PHE A 191 -21.66 -25.61 11.20
N ALA A 192 -20.74 -26.21 10.43
CA ALA A 192 -19.36 -26.41 10.86
C ALA A 192 -18.64 -25.07 11.08
N VAL A 193 -18.85 -24.11 10.19
CA VAL A 193 -18.35 -22.73 10.36
C VAL A 193 -18.98 -22.07 11.58
N PHE A 194 -20.28 -22.28 11.80
CA PHE A 194 -20.97 -21.78 12.99
C PHE A 194 -20.40 -22.36 14.30
N LEU A 195 -20.03 -23.65 14.32
CA LEU A 195 -19.43 -24.29 15.50
C LEU A 195 -18.04 -23.76 15.85
N ALA A 196 -17.27 -23.28 14.86
CA ALA A 196 -15.95 -22.69 15.12
C ALA A 196 -16.04 -21.40 15.94
N ASN A 197 -17.17 -20.67 15.86
CA ASN A 197 -17.44 -19.52 16.72
C ASN A 197 -18.95 -19.44 17.04
N PRO A 198 -19.42 -20.20 18.04
CA PRO A 198 -20.85 -20.39 18.28
C PRO A 198 -21.50 -19.11 18.79
N ALA A 199 -22.55 -18.66 18.10
CA ALA A 199 -23.38 -17.55 18.56
C ALA A 199 -24.38 -18.02 19.64
N PRO A 200 -24.79 -17.15 20.58
CA PRO A 200 -25.78 -17.51 21.61
C PRO A 200 -27.18 -17.81 21.04
N LEU A 201 -27.50 -17.28 19.85
CA LEU A 201 -28.76 -17.44 19.15
C LEU A 201 -28.51 -17.71 17.66
N CYS A 202 -29.18 -18.72 17.10
CA CYS A 202 -29.18 -19.04 15.67
C CYS A 202 -30.62 -19.06 15.16
N VAL A 203 -30.91 -18.30 14.10
CA VAL A 203 -32.23 -18.26 13.46
C VAL A 203 -32.12 -18.95 12.11
N LEU A 204 -33.00 -19.92 11.86
CA LEU A 204 -33.06 -20.72 10.64
C LEU A 204 -34.41 -20.50 10.00
N ASP A 205 -34.45 -19.99 8.78
CA ASP A 205 -35.69 -19.66 8.06
C ASP A 205 -35.84 -20.58 6.84
N GLU A 206 -36.86 -21.46 6.89
CA GLU A 206 -37.24 -22.42 5.84
C GLU A 206 -36.07 -23.24 5.23
N VAL A 207 -35.05 -23.51 6.04
CA VAL A 207 -33.84 -24.25 5.62
C VAL A 207 -34.16 -25.69 5.20
N ASP A 208 -35.27 -26.23 5.70
CA ASP A 208 -35.77 -27.57 5.43
C ASP A 208 -36.75 -27.66 4.24
N ALA A 209 -37.11 -26.53 3.61
CA ALA A 209 -38.01 -26.51 2.45
C ALA A 209 -37.54 -27.35 1.23
N PRO A 210 -36.23 -27.42 0.87
CA PRO A 210 -35.78 -28.23 -0.26
C PRO A 210 -35.51 -29.70 0.11
N LEU A 211 -35.73 -30.11 1.36
CA LEU A 211 -35.40 -31.44 1.87
C LEU A 211 -36.61 -32.37 1.85
N ASP A 212 -36.39 -33.66 1.61
CA ASP A 212 -37.39 -34.70 1.80
C ASP A 212 -37.48 -35.13 3.28
N ASP A 213 -38.54 -35.85 3.65
CA ASP A 213 -38.81 -36.23 5.04
C ASP A 213 -37.63 -36.96 5.72
N ALA A 214 -36.90 -37.78 4.97
CA ALA A 214 -35.73 -38.51 5.47
C ALA A 214 -34.55 -37.57 5.77
N ASN A 215 -34.30 -36.58 4.91
CA ASN A 215 -33.25 -35.60 5.10
C ASN A 215 -33.62 -34.53 6.14
N VAL A 216 -34.91 -34.25 6.33
CA VAL A 216 -35.42 -33.41 7.42
C VAL A 216 -35.16 -34.06 8.78
N ASP A 217 -35.34 -35.38 8.90
CA ASP A 217 -35.01 -36.11 10.13
C ASP A 217 -33.51 -35.99 10.47
N ARG A 218 -32.64 -36.12 9.44
CA ARG A 218 -31.18 -35.95 9.58
C ARG A 218 -30.81 -34.54 10.02
N PHE A 219 -31.45 -33.53 9.43
CA PHE A 219 -31.28 -32.14 9.83
C PHE A 219 -31.67 -31.90 11.30
N CYS A 220 -32.80 -32.46 11.75
CA CYS A 220 -33.24 -32.35 13.14
C CYS A 220 -32.23 -32.99 14.11
N ARG A 221 -31.71 -34.18 13.80
CA ARG A 221 -30.66 -34.84 14.60
C ARG A 221 -29.39 -34.01 14.70
N MET A 222 -29.00 -33.36 13.61
CA MET A 222 -27.85 -32.46 13.59
C MET A 222 -28.09 -31.24 14.49
N LEU A 223 -29.30 -30.64 14.50
CA LEU A 223 -29.61 -29.55 15.43
C LEU A 223 -29.55 -30.00 16.90
N GLU A 224 -30.04 -31.21 17.21
CA GLU A 224 -29.91 -31.81 18.54
C GLU A 224 -28.43 -32.02 18.94
N GLU A 225 -27.60 -32.48 18.00
CA GLU A 225 -26.16 -32.63 18.17
C GLU A 225 -25.50 -31.28 18.48
N MET A 226 -25.81 -30.26 17.69
CA MET A 226 -25.27 -28.91 17.90
C MET A 226 -25.70 -28.30 19.24
N LYS A 227 -26.96 -28.50 19.64
CA LYS A 227 -27.48 -28.11 20.96
C LYS A 227 -26.74 -28.82 22.10
N ARG A 228 -26.19 -30.02 21.88
CA ARG A 228 -25.36 -30.72 22.87
C ARG A 228 -23.92 -30.21 22.89
N LEU A 229 -23.36 -29.92 21.73
CA LEU A 229 -21.97 -29.44 21.58
C LEU A 229 -21.80 -27.97 21.98
N THR A 230 -22.87 -27.18 21.94
CA THR A 230 -22.84 -25.73 22.18
C THR A 230 -23.95 -25.29 23.13
N SER A 231 -23.81 -24.11 23.72
CA SER A 231 -24.90 -23.45 24.48
C SER A 231 -25.79 -22.58 23.58
N THR A 232 -25.83 -22.84 22.27
CA THR A 232 -26.60 -22.05 21.29
C THR A 232 -28.10 -22.35 21.39
N ARG A 233 -28.91 -21.30 21.34
CA ARG A 233 -30.37 -21.41 21.21
C ARG A 233 -30.75 -21.34 19.74
N PHE A 234 -31.51 -22.32 19.26
CA PHE A 234 -32.00 -22.36 17.90
C PHE A 234 -33.44 -21.87 17.83
N VAL A 235 -33.74 -21.03 16.85
CA VAL A 235 -35.09 -20.61 16.46
C VAL A 235 -35.28 -21.02 15.01
N VAL A 236 -36.20 -21.96 14.77
CA VAL A 236 -36.46 -22.48 13.43
C VAL A 236 -37.84 -22.00 12.99
N ILE A 237 -37.89 -21.37 11.82
CA ILE A 237 -39.11 -20.97 11.11
C ILE A 237 -39.30 -21.99 10.00
N THR A 238 -40.40 -22.74 10.07
CA THR A 238 -40.68 -23.84 9.14
C THR A 238 -42.18 -24.10 9.07
N HIS A 239 -42.62 -24.67 7.95
CA HIS A 239 -43.95 -25.25 7.78
C HIS A 239 -43.90 -26.80 7.74
N ASN A 240 -42.73 -27.42 7.90
CA ASN A 240 -42.55 -28.87 7.82
C ASN A 240 -43.02 -29.57 9.11
N PRO A 241 -44.01 -30.49 9.04
CA PRO A 241 -44.52 -31.21 10.21
C PRO A 241 -43.47 -32.04 10.96
N VAL A 242 -42.49 -32.60 10.25
CA VAL A 242 -41.42 -33.42 10.84
C VAL A 242 -40.53 -32.55 11.73
N THR A 243 -40.08 -31.41 11.21
CA THR A 243 -39.29 -30.44 11.97
C THR A 243 -40.06 -29.91 13.18
N MET A 244 -41.34 -29.55 13.01
CA MET A 244 -42.19 -29.09 14.11
C MET A 244 -42.31 -30.12 15.23
N SER A 245 -42.42 -31.41 14.90
CA SER A 245 -42.57 -32.49 15.89
C SER A 245 -41.32 -32.73 16.75
N ARG A 246 -40.15 -32.26 16.29
CA ARG A 246 -38.83 -32.46 16.92
C ARG A 246 -38.38 -31.27 17.76
N MET A 247 -39.17 -30.20 17.87
CA MET A 247 -38.82 -28.99 18.62
C MET A 247 -39.27 -29.04 20.08
N ASP A 248 -38.59 -28.28 20.96
CA ASP A 248 -38.97 -28.19 22.38
C ASP A 248 -40.29 -27.40 22.58
N ARG A 249 -40.48 -26.33 21.79
CA ARG A 249 -41.64 -25.41 21.86
C ARG A 249 -42.00 -24.89 20.48
N LEU A 250 -43.29 -24.76 20.22
CA LEU A 250 -43.83 -24.17 19.00
C LEU A 250 -44.43 -22.81 19.26
N TYR A 251 -44.11 -21.85 18.41
CA TYR A 251 -44.75 -20.55 18.36
C TYR A 251 -45.47 -20.43 17.02
N GLY A 252 -46.79 -20.43 17.04
CA GLY A 252 -47.62 -20.18 15.87
C GLY A 252 -47.88 -18.70 15.71
N VAL A 253 -47.88 -18.21 14.48
CA VAL A 253 -48.35 -16.85 14.16
C VAL A 253 -49.69 -17.00 13.44
N THR A 254 -50.74 -16.41 14.00
CA THR A 254 -52.07 -16.36 13.40
C THR A 254 -52.40 -14.94 12.98
N MET A 255 -53.24 -14.78 11.96
CA MET A 255 -53.71 -13.47 11.50
C MET A 255 -55.24 -13.44 11.58
N PRO A 256 -55.82 -13.18 12.78
CA PRO A 256 -57.27 -13.14 12.96
C PRO A 256 -57.91 -11.98 12.19
N GLU A 257 -57.19 -10.86 12.05
CA GLU A 257 -57.59 -9.69 11.27
C GLU A 257 -56.47 -9.33 10.28
N GLN A 258 -56.83 -8.86 9.09
CA GLN A 258 -55.86 -8.58 8.03
C GLN A 258 -54.86 -7.50 8.49
N GLY A 259 -53.58 -7.85 8.50
CA GLY A 259 -52.50 -6.96 8.93
C GLY A 259 -52.20 -6.97 10.44
N LEU A 260 -52.93 -7.75 11.24
CA LEU A 260 -52.65 -7.95 12.67
C LEU A 260 -52.21 -9.39 12.93
N SER A 261 -50.92 -9.57 13.19
CA SER A 261 -50.35 -10.86 13.58
C SER A 261 -50.44 -11.06 15.09
N GLN A 262 -50.95 -12.20 15.53
CA GLN A 262 -51.01 -12.63 16.92
C GLN A 262 -50.15 -13.88 17.12
N LEU A 263 -49.34 -13.86 18.18
CA LEU A 263 -48.50 -14.99 18.57
C LEU A 263 -49.29 -15.95 19.47
N VAL A 264 -49.29 -17.24 19.13
CA VAL A 264 -49.78 -18.32 19.98
C VAL A 264 -48.62 -19.27 20.29
N SER A 265 -48.57 -19.87 21.48
CA SER A 265 -47.48 -20.77 21.87
C SER A 265 -48.01 -22.10 22.38
N VAL A 266 -47.39 -23.19 21.95
CA VAL A 266 -47.66 -24.55 22.44
C VAL A 266 -46.36 -25.17 22.94
N ASP A 267 -46.38 -25.66 24.18
CA ASP A 267 -45.27 -26.42 24.76
C ASP A 267 -45.50 -27.92 24.47
N LEU A 268 -44.68 -28.49 23.59
CA LEU A 268 -44.88 -29.84 23.07
C LEU A 268 -44.68 -30.91 24.15
N GLY A 269 -43.74 -30.70 25.07
CA GLY A 269 -43.53 -31.62 26.20
C GLY A 269 -44.73 -31.67 27.14
N ARG A 270 -45.37 -30.51 27.39
CA ARG A 270 -46.59 -30.44 28.20
C ARG A 270 -47.82 -30.99 27.47
N ALA A 271 -47.91 -30.79 26.16
CA ALA A 271 -49.02 -31.29 25.34
C ALA A 271 -49.02 -32.83 25.23
N GLN A 272 -47.84 -33.45 25.08
CA GLN A 272 -47.71 -34.92 25.07
C GLN A 272 -48.10 -35.54 26.43
N ALA A 273 -47.75 -34.91 27.55
CA ALA A 273 -48.14 -35.37 28.88
C ALA A 273 -49.66 -35.32 29.12
N LEU A 274 -50.35 -34.31 28.58
CA LEU A 274 -51.81 -34.17 28.67
C LEU A 274 -52.59 -35.07 27.70
N ALA A 275 -51.97 -35.49 26.59
CA ALA A 275 -52.57 -36.40 25.62
C ALA A 275 -52.39 -37.89 25.97
N ALA A 276 -51.51 -38.19 26.94
CA ALA A 276 -51.24 -39.54 27.44
C ALA A 276 -52.08 -39.90 28.68
N GLU A 277 -52.83 -38.94 29.25
CA GLU A 277 -53.93 -39.14 30.20
C GLU A 277 -55.25 -39.41 29.46
#